data_AF-A0A497A2I8-F1
#
_entry.id   AF-A0A497A2I8-F1
#
_cell.length_a   1.000
_cell.length_b   1.000
_cell.length_c   1.000
_cell.angle_alpha   90.00
_cell.angle_beta   90.00
_cell.angle_gamma   90.00
#
_symmetry.space_group_name_H-M   'P 1'
#
loop_
_entity.id
_entity.type
_entity.pdbx_description
1 polymer ?
#
loop_
_entity_poly.entity_id
_entity_poly.type
_entity_poly.pdbx_seq_one_letter_code
_entity_poly.pdbx_strand_id
1 'polypeptide(L)'
;MRCGGTPTCGLSSGVVSWTVGSIASGGGVASVTFAVSTCQASVITNSLYRVVTSTEGATTTWGAPLTVTPAAPTISADFTRAPTETAGNHPDYFTDTTTTNGSPIVTRRWNFGDGGTGSGETIGHAYSAAGHYTVTLVVTDTCGYTATKVLTDAVIVQQPVLTIGK
;
A
#
# COMPACT_ATOMS: atom_id res chain seq x y z
N MET A 1 -21.16 -33.02 -26.94
CA MET A 1 -22.46 -32.41 -26.60
C MET A 1 -22.31 -31.70 -25.26
N ARG A 2 -22.58 -30.39 -25.27
CA ARG A 2 -22.92 -29.46 -24.17
C ARG A 2 -22.26 -29.66 -22.80
N CYS A 3 -21.36 -28.74 -22.46
CA CYS A 3 -21.39 -28.05 -21.17
C CYS A 3 -21.50 -26.54 -21.45
N GLY A 4 -22.73 -26.05 -21.53
CA GLY A 4 -23.02 -24.64 -21.35
C GLY A 4 -23.19 -24.41 -19.86
N GLY A 5 -22.43 -23.47 -19.31
CA GLY A 5 -22.46 -23.15 -17.89
C GLY A 5 -21.24 -22.33 -17.53
N THR A 6 -21.38 -21.02 -17.56
CA THR A 6 -20.49 -20.10 -16.85
C THR A 6 -20.41 -20.52 -15.38
N PRO A 7 -19.22 -20.85 -14.83
CA PRO A 7 -19.08 -20.99 -13.40
C PRO A 7 -19.03 -19.59 -12.80
N THR A 8 -20.19 -18.99 -12.53
CA THR A 8 -20.29 -17.85 -11.62
C THR A 8 -20.21 -18.38 -10.20
N CYS A 9 -19.01 -18.64 -9.70
CA CYS A 9 -18.80 -18.74 -8.26
C CYS A 9 -18.63 -17.31 -7.73
N GLY A 10 -19.66 -16.82 -7.05
CA GLY A 10 -19.61 -15.55 -6.35
C GLY A 10 -18.70 -15.64 -5.14
N LEU A 11 -17.76 -14.72 -5.04
CA LEU A 11 -17.19 -14.27 -3.78
C LEU A 11 -17.21 -12.75 -3.77
N SER A 12 -17.66 -12.21 -2.64
CA SER A 12 -17.71 -10.79 -2.33
C SER A 12 -16.33 -10.14 -2.52
N SER A 13 -16.30 -9.05 -3.31
CA SER A 13 -15.15 -8.17 -3.54
C SER A 13 -13.97 -8.76 -4.32
N GLY A 14 -14.16 -8.99 -5.62
CA GLY A 14 -13.06 -9.20 -6.57
C GLY A 14 -13.54 -9.96 -7.80
N VAL A 15 -13.79 -9.26 -8.91
CA VAL A 15 -14.17 -9.92 -10.17
C VAL A 15 -12.91 -10.52 -10.80
N VAL A 16 -12.79 -11.84 -10.78
CA VAL A 16 -11.77 -12.54 -11.59
C VAL A 16 -12.37 -12.74 -12.98
N SER A 17 -11.84 -12.03 -13.97
CA SER A 17 -12.24 -12.18 -15.38
C SER A 17 -11.17 -12.97 -16.12
N TRP A 18 -11.54 -13.97 -16.91
CA TRP A 18 -10.60 -14.67 -17.80
C TRP A 18 -11.17 -14.82 -19.21
N THR A 19 -10.32 -14.61 -20.21
CA THR A 19 -10.63 -14.88 -21.61
C THR A 19 -9.71 -15.99 -22.08
N VAL A 20 -10.25 -17.17 -22.38
CA VAL A 20 -9.46 -18.26 -22.96
C VAL A 20 -9.40 -18.03 -24.47
N GLY A 21 -8.21 -17.72 -25.00
CA GLY A 21 -7.97 -17.81 -26.44
C GLY A 21 -8.14 -19.26 -26.89
N SER A 22 -8.87 -19.50 -27.98
CA SER A 22 -9.11 -20.85 -28.50
C SER A 22 -7.80 -21.61 -28.74
N ILE A 23 -7.73 -22.85 -28.27
CA ILE A 23 -6.59 -23.74 -28.52
C ILE A 23 -6.91 -24.58 -29.75
N ALA A 24 -6.04 -24.56 -30.77
CA ALA A 24 -6.19 -25.41 -31.94
C ALA A 24 -6.07 -26.91 -31.56
N SER A 25 -6.86 -27.76 -32.22
CA SER A 25 -6.75 -29.22 -32.14
C SER A 25 -5.38 -29.65 -32.65
N GLY A 26 -4.48 -30.04 -31.76
CA GLY A 26 -3.07 -30.31 -32.08
C GLY A 26 -2.09 -29.97 -30.96
N GLY A 27 -2.57 -29.27 -29.92
CA GLY A 27 -1.74 -28.88 -28.79
C GLY A 27 -1.07 -27.54 -29.04
N GLY A 28 -1.51 -26.51 -28.32
CA GLY A 28 -0.80 -25.24 -28.15
C GLY A 28 -0.55 -24.94 -26.68
N VAL A 29 0.04 -23.80 -26.35
CA VAL A 29 0.04 -23.21 -25.00
C VAL A 29 -1.12 -22.23 -24.91
N ALA A 30 -1.90 -22.25 -23.83
CA ALA A 30 -2.92 -21.23 -23.56
C ALA A 30 -2.44 -20.37 -22.40
N SER A 31 -2.11 -19.12 -22.67
CA SER A 31 -1.79 -18.16 -21.64
C SER A 31 -3.09 -17.68 -21.01
N VAL A 32 -3.25 -17.86 -19.71
CA VAL A 32 -4.34 -17.26 -18.94
C VAL A 32 -3.73 -16.13 -18.14
N THR A 33 -4.19 -14.91 -18.41
CA THR A 33 -3.84 -13.75 -17.60
C THR A 33 -4.80 -13.70 -16.42
N PHE A 34 -4.27 -13.77 -15.20
CA PHE A 34 -5.04 -13.51 -13.99
C PHE A 34 -4.74 -12.07 -13.57
N ALA A 35 -5.77 -11.23 -13.49
CA ALA A 35 -5.65 -9.96 -12.79
C ALA A 35 -6.20 -10.16 -11.39
N VAL A 36 -5.32 -10.31 -10.41
CA VAL A 36 -5.71 -10.44 -9.00
C VAL A 36 -5.54 -9.07 -8.35
N SER A 37 -6.64 -8.33 -8.25
CA SER A 37 -6.71 -7.09 -7.45
C SER A 37 -7.36 -7.41 -6.10
N THR A 38 -6.80 -8.36 -5.35
CA THR A 38 -7.37 -8.73 -4.05
C THR A 38 -6.48 -8.27 -2.91
N CYS A 39 -7.11 -7.66 -1.92
CA CYS A 39 -6.52 -7.26 -0.64
C CYS A 39 -6.12 -8.44 0.26
N GLN A 40 -6.12 -9.66 -0.26
CA GLN A 40 -5.78 -10.89 0.44
C GLN A 40 -5.00 -11.81 -0.49
N ALA A 41 -4.09 -12.59 0.10
CA ALA A 41 -3.46 -13.73 -0.58
C ALA A 41 -4.57 -14.75 -0.92
N SER A 42 -5.00 -14.77 -2.18
CA SER A 42 -6.04 -15.68 -2.65
C SER A 42 -5.42 -16.84 -3.41
N VAL A 43 -5.68 -18.06 -2.98
CA VAL A 43 -5.25 -19.26 -3.71
C VAL A 43 -6.17 -19.45 -4.91
N ILE A 44 -5.70 -19.13 -6.11
CA ILE A 44 -6.44 -19.46 -7.34
C ILE A 44 -6.07 -20.88 -7.73
N THR A 45 -7.06 -21.77 -7.73
CA THR A 45 -6.90 -23.17 -8.19
C THR A 45 -7.64 -23.35 -9.51
N ASN A 46 -6.92 -23.65 -10.59
CA ASN A 46 -7.56 -24.10 -11.84
C ASN A 46 -7.57 -25.64 -11.87
N SER A 47 -8.76 -26.22 -11.76
CA SER A 47 -8.97 -27.68 -11.77
C SER A 47 -9.04 -28.28 -13.19
N LEU A 48 -8.98 -27.46 -14.26
CA LEU A 48 -9.10 -27.90 -15.65
C LEU A 48 -7.76 -27.77 -16.40
N TYR A 49 -6.99 -28.86 -16.33
CA TYR A 49 -6.09 -29.43 -17.35
C TYR A 49 -5.49 -28.51 -18.43
N ARG A 50 -4.50 -27.64 -18.10
CA ARG A 50 -3.49 -27.21 -19.09
C ARG A 50 -2.29 -26.49 -18.48
N VAL A 51 -1.15 -26.54 -19.17
CA VAL A 51 0.04 -25.72 -18.88
C VAL A 51 -0.37 -24.26 -19.06
N VAL A 52 -0.45 -23.54 -17.93
CA VAL A 52 -0.74 -22.11 -17.87
C VAL A 52 0.50 -21.44 -17.32
N THR A 53 0.99 -20.42 -18.03
CA THR A 53 1.98 -19.46 -17.54
C THR A 53 1.23 -18.21 -17.08
N SER A 54 1.38 -17.77 -15.83
CA SER A 54 0.80 -16.52 -15.34
C SER A 54 1.79 -15.35 -15.42
N THR A 55 1.30 -14.11 -15.33
CA THR A 55 2.11 -12.88 -15.26
C THR A 55 2.99 -12.79 -14.01
N GLU A 56 2.66 -13.56 -12.99
CA GLU A 56 3.41 -13.73 -11.74
C GLU A 56 4.47 -14.86 -11.86
N GLY A 57 4.67 -15.42 -13.05
CA GLY A 57 5.70 -16.42 -13.34
C GLY A 57 5.36 -17.85 -12.93
N ALA A 58 4.12 -18.12 -12.47
CA ALA A 58 3.71 -19.48 -12.12
C ALA A 58 3.55 -20.34 -13.38
N THR A 59 4.12 -21.54 -13.37
CA THR A 59 3.97 -22.54 -14.44
C THR A 59 3.46 -23.85 -13.83
N THR A 60 2.59 -24.56 -14.55
CA THR A 60 2.14 -25.91 -14.15
C THR A 60 2.37 -26.90 -15.28
N THR A 61 2.58 -28.17 -14.94
CA THR A 61 2.66 -29.29 -15.89
C THR A 61 1.32 -30.04 -15.96
N TRP A 62 1.18 -30.90 -16.97
CA TRP A 62 -0.06 -31.65 -17.21
C TRP A 62 -0.46 -32.50 -15.99
N GLY A 63 -1.72 -32.37 -15.54
CA GLY A 63 -2.29 -33.15 -14.43
C GLY A 63 -2.13 -32.53 -13.03
N ALA A 64 -1.39 -31.43 -12.89
CA ALA A 64 -1.25 -30.72 -11.61
C ALA A 64 -2.07 -29.42 -11.58
N PRO A 65 -2.82 -29.14 -10.48
CA PRO A 65 -3.50 -27.87 -10.33
C PRO A 65 -2.48 -26.72 -10.29
N LEU A 66 -2.71 -25.66 -11.06
CA LEU A 66 -1.95 -24.42 -10.91
C LEU A 66 -2.41 -23.75 -9.62
N THR A 67 -1.45 -23.46 -8.74
CA THR A 67 -1.68 -22.65 -7.54
C THR A 67 -0.91 -21.34 -7.68
N VAL A 68 -1.63 -20.22 -7.77
CA VAL A 68 -1.04 -18.89 -7.65
C VAL A 68 -1.38 -18.36 -6.26
N THR A 69 -0.37 -17.93 -5.52
CA THR A 69 -0.53 -17.24 -4.24
C THR A 69 -0.05 -15.81 -4.42
N PRO A 70 -0.94 -14.84 -4.66
CA PRO A 70 -0.59 -13.43 -4.67
C PRO A 70 0.08 -13.04 -3.36
N ALA A 71 1.13 -12.23 -3.43
CA ALA A 71 1.75 -11.68 -2.24
C ALA A 71 0.73 -10.82 -1.49
N ALA A 72 0.67 -10.96 -0.16
CA ALA A 72 -0.15 -10.09 0.66
C ALA A 72 0.30 -8.62 0.48
N PRO A 73 -0.63 -7.66 0.51
CA PRO A 73 -0.26 -6.26 0.53
C PRO A 73 0.72 -5.94 1.67
N THR A 74 1.80 -5.25 1.37
CA THR A 74 2.72 -4.69 2.35
C THR A 74 2.64 -3.18 2.28
N ILE A 75 2.68 -2.56 3.46
CA ILE A 75 2.71 -1.12 3.63
C ILE A 75 3.84 -0.77 4.59
N SER A 76 4.75 0.10 4.15
CA SER A 76 5.89 0.56 4.95
C SER A 76 5.79 2.07 5.11
N ALA A 77 5.24 2.50 6.26
CA ALA A 77 5.05 3.91 6.57
C ALA A 77 6.39 4.63 6.72
N ASP A 78 6.55 5.75 6.02
CA ASP A 78 7.69 6.64 6.21
C ASP A 78 7.33 8.08 5.85
N PHE A 79 8.12 9.04 6.32
CA PHE A 79 7.96 10.43 5.96
C PHE A 79 9.25 11.23 6.07
N THR A 80 9.26 12.37 5.40
CA THR A 80 10.32 13.38 5.48
C THR A 80 9.78 14.67 6.08
N ARG A 81 10.68 15.49 6.63
CA ARG A 81 10.37 16.84 7.12
C ARG A 81 11.32 17.85 6.50
N ALA A 82 10.79 18.98 6.03
CA ALA A 82 11.57 20.14 5.63
C ALA A 82 10.76 21.44 5.72
N PRO A 83 11.38 22.58 6.05
CA PRO A 83 12.72 22.70 6.63
C PRO A 83 12.76 22.12 8.06
N THR A 84 13.94 22.12 8.69
CA THR A 84 14.13 21.65 10.08
C THR A 84 14.43 22.84 10.97
N GLU A 85 13.54 23.83 10.96
CA GLU A 85 13.75 25.06 11.69
C GLU A 85 13.58 24.83 13.19
N THR A 86 14.46 25.45 13.97
CA THR A 86 14.41 25.40 15.43
C THR A 86 13.76 26.64 16.03
N ALA A 87 13.45 27.63 15.19
CA ALA A 87 12.74 28.84 15.59
C ALA A 87 11.25 28.55 15.78
N GLY A 88 10.68 29.04 16.89
CA GLY A 88 9.25 28.92 17.14
C GLY A 88 8.40 29.60 16.06
N ASN A 89 7.20 29.07 15.86
CA ASN A 89 6.18 29.58 14.95
C ASN A 89 6.56 29.55 13.46
N HIS A 90 7.59 28.79 13.08
CA HIS A 90 7.91 28.48 11.69
C HIS A 90 7.15 27.21 11.23
N PRO A 91 6.54 27.21 10.03
CA PRO A 91 5.89 26.01 9.49
C PRO A 91 6.92 25.01 8.96
N ASP A 92 6.94 23.82 9.57
CA ASP A 92 7.65 22.65 9.02
C ASP A 92 6.68 21.84 8.15
N TYR A 93 7.12 21.39 6.98
CA TYR A 93 6.33 20.54 6.10
C TYR A 93 6.70 19.09 6.28
N PHE A 94 5.68 18.25 6.50
CA PHE A 94 5.79 16.81 6.60
C PHE A 94 5.23 16.19 5.33
N THR A 95 6.03 15.36 4.67
CA THR A 95 5.67 14.71 3.41
C THR A 95 5.75 13.20 3.58
N ASP A 96 4.63 12.52 3.35
CA ASP A 96 4.53 11.06 3.32
C ASP A 96 5.41 10.47 2.20
N THR A 97 6.24 9.50 2.56
CA THR A 97 7.08 8.72 1.63
C THR A 97 6.83 7.22 1.78
N THR A 98 5.65 6.86 2.29
CA THR A 98 5.20 5.48 2.46
C THR A 98 5.26 4.72 1.14
N THR A 99 5.75 3.49 1.20
CA THR A 99 5.78 2.57 0.06
C THR A 99 4.81 1.41 0.25
N THR A 100 4.20 0.94 -0.84
CA THR A 100 3.32 -0.24 -0.86
C THR A 100 3.65 -1.15 -2.03
N ASN A 101 3.30 -2.43 -1.95
CA ASN A 101 3.53 -3.42 -3.01
C ASN A 101 2.31 -3.60 -3.95
N GLY A 102 1.56 -2.52 -4.20
CA GLY A 102 0.44 -2.54 -5.17
C GLY A 102 -0.93 -2.14 -4.61
N SER A 103 -1.01 -1.74 -3.34
CA SER A 103 -2.23 -1.18 -2.75
C SER A 103 -2.07 0.33 -2.56
N PRO A 104 -2.81 1.19 -3.30
CA PRO A 104 -2.71 2.64 -3.16
C PRO A 104 -3.10 3.13 -1.75
N ILE A 105 -2.48 4.21 -1.28
CA ILE A 105 -2.79 4.82 0.03
C ILE A 105 -4.06 5.69 -0.10
N VAL A 106 -5.05 5.44 0.76
CA VAL A 106 -6.34 6.17 0.79
C VAL A 106 -6.44 7.19 1.92
N THR A 107 -5.80 6.96 3.06
CA THR A 107 -5.82 7.92 4.17
C THR A 107 -4.45 8.12 4.78
N ARG A 108 -4.19 9.36 5.20
CA ARG A 108 -2.96 9.79 5.89
C ARG A 108 -3.38 10.68 7.05
N ARG A 109 -3.00 10.30 8.26
CA ARG A 109 -3.32 11.02 9.49
C ARG A 109 -2.03 11.36 10.22
N TRP A 110 -1.92 12.63 10.59
CA TRP A 110 -0.75 13.18 11.27
C TRP A 110 -1.12 13.57 12.70
N ASN A 111 -0.21 13.30 13.62
CA ASN A 111 -0.19 13.86 14.96
C ASN A 111 1.19 14.47 15.18
N PHE A 112 1.23 15.75 15.54
CA PHE A 112 2.47 16.52 15.65
C PHE A 112 3.09 16.48 17.06
N GLY A 113 2.43 15.86 18.04
CA GLY A 113 2.95 15.69 19.40
C GLY A 113 2.76 16.92 20.31
N ASP A 114 2.27 18.03 19.78
CA ASP A 114 1.89 19.25 20.52
C ASP A 114 0.37 19.37 20.76
N GLY A 115 -0.39 18.34 20.36
CA GLY A 115 -1.86 18.34 20.33
C GLY A 115 -2.46 18.68 18.97
N GLY A 116 -1.65 19.16 18.03
CA GLY A 116 -2.03 19.37 16.63
C GLY A 116 -2.20 18.06 15.86
N THR A 117 -3.17 18.05 14.95
CA THR A 117 -3.42 16.91 14.05
C THR A 117 -3.63 17.41 12.62
N GLY A 118 -3.45 16.53 11.65
CA GLY A 118 -3.66 16.87 10.25
C GLY A 118 -3.91 15.67 9.35
N SER A 119 -4.20 15.95 8.08
CA SER A 119 -4.44 14.93 7.05
C SER A 119 -3.98 15.43 5.69
N GLY A 120 -3.40 14.54 4.90
CA GLY A 120 -2.88 14.86 3.57
C GLY A 120 -1.54 14.18 3.31
N GLU A 121 -1.10 14.22 2.06
CA GLU A 121 0.21 13.70 1.64
C GLU A 121 1.36 14.59 2.11
N THR A 122 1.20 15.90 1.91
CA THR A 122 2.07 16.93 2.47
C THR A 122 1.24 17.86 3.33
N ILE A 123 1.74 18.19 4.52
CA ILE A 123 1.09 19.11 5.45
C ILE A 123 2.10 19.99 6.17
N GLY A 124 1.78 21.28 6.31
CA GLY A 124 2.54 22.21 7.12
C GLY A 124 2.00 22.27 8.55
N HIS A 125 2.88 22.28 9.54
CA HIS A 125 2.54 22.51 10.94
C HIS A 125 3.59 23.40 11.61
N ALA A 126 3.14 24.34 12.44
CA ALA A 126 4.01 25.28 13.14
C ALA A 126 3.87 25.09 14.65
N TYR A 127 5.02 25.05 15.34
CA TYR A 127 5.10 24.82 16.78
C TYR A 127 5.35 26.14 17.51
N SER A 128 4.42 26.53 18.40
CA SER A 128 4.48 27.83 19.08
C SER A 128 5.36 27.84 20.33
N ALA A 129 5.51 26.68 20.99
CA ALA A 129 6.29 26.54 22.21
C ALA A 129 7.64 25.86 21.91
N ALA A 130 8.64 26.20 22.73
CA ALA A 130 9.89 25.45 22.75
C ALA A 130 9.67 24.06 23.33
N GLY A 131 10.30 23.06 22.75
CA GLY A 131 10.11 21.67 23.14
C GLY A 131 10.60 20.69 22.10
N HIS A 132 10.52 19.42 22.47
CA HIS A 132 10.80 18.29 21.61
C HIS A 132 9.48 17.61 21.25
N TYR A 133 9.21 17.47 19.96
CA TYR A 133 7.93 16.98 19.47
C TYR A 133 8.10 15.66 18.71
N THR A 134 7.32 14.66 19.13
CA THR A 134 7.24 13.37 18.47
C THR A 134 6.14 13.41 17.43
N VAL A 135 6.50 13.14 16.17
CA VAL A 135 5.55 13.17 15.04
C VAL A 135 5.15 11.75 14.67
N THR A 136 3.85 11.54 14.51
CA THR A 136 3.27 10.25 14.14
C THR A 136 2.48 10.38 12.84
N LEU A 137 2.78 9.53 11.88
CA LEU A 137 2.03 9.32 10.65
C LEU A 137 1.34 7.96 10.70
N VAL A 138 0.02 7.94 10.52
CA VAL A 138 -0.77 6.73 10.30
C VAL A 138 -1.32 6.75 8.88
N VAL A 139 -0.96 5.74 8.09
CA VAL A 139 -1.41 5.56 6.72
C VAL A 139 -2.32 4.35 6.62
N THR A 140 -3.27 4.40 5.69
CA THR A 140 -4.15 3.27 5.36
C THR A 140 -4.27 3.14 3.86
N ASP A 141 -4.16 1.92 3.35
CA ASP A 141 -4.31 1.61 1.93
C ASP A 141 -5.76 1.26 1.53
N THR A 142 -6.01 1.12 0.22
CA THR A 142 -7.31 0.71 -0.35
C THR A 142 -7.80 -0.64 0.19
N CYS A 143 -6.90 -1.42 0.76
CA CYS A 143 -7.14 -2.73 1.32
C CYS A 143 -7.42 -2.72 2.82
N GLY A 144 -7.38 -1.54 3.45
CA GLY A 144 -7.60 -1.37 4.88
C GLY A 144 -6.38 -1.72 5.74
N TYR A 145 -5.23 -2.04 5.14
CA TYR A 145 -4.00 -2.23 5.91
C TYR A 145 -3.48 -0.89 6.39
N THR A 146 -3.09 -0.86 7.66
CA THR A 146 -2.56 0.32 8.31
C THR A 146 -1.08 0.16 8.63
N ALA A 147 -0.30 1.20 8.40
CA ALA A 147 1.05 1.30 8.94
C ALA A 147 1.20 2.62 9.70
N THR A 148 2.10 2.60 10.70
CA THR A 148 2.39 3.76 11.53
C THR A 148 3.89 4.03 11.52
N LYS A 149 4.27 5.28 11.28
CA LYS A 149 5.63 5.77 11.48
C LYS A 149 5.62 6.76 12.64
N VAL A 150 6.48 6.50 13.63
CA VAL A 150 6.73 7.41 14.75
C VAL A 150 8.17 7.90 14.64
N LEU A 151 8.38 9.21 14.66
CA LEU A 151 9.69 9.82 14.75
C LEU A 151 9.77 10.63 16.04
N THR A 152 10.52 10.10 17.00
CA THR A 152 10.81 10.76 18.29
C THR A 152 11.77 11.92 18.08
N ASP A 153 11.60 12.99 18.85
CA ASP A 153 12.40 14.22 18.73
C ASP A 153 12.52 14.70 17.29
N ALA A 154 11.44 14.52 16.51
CA ALA A 154 11.41 14.96 15.13
C ALA A 154 11.70 16.46 15.11
N VAL A 155 10.88 17.26 15.79
CA VAL A 155 11.03 18.71 15.84
C VAL A 155 11.61 19.13 17.18
N ILE A 156 12.61 20.01 17.14
CA ILE A 156 13.23 20.60 18.32
C ILE A 156 13.10 22.11 18.18
N VAL A 157 12.18 22.70 18.94
CA VAL A 157 11.98 24.15 18.98
C VAL A 157 12.75 24.72 20.16
N GLN A 158 13.61 25.68 19.89
CA GLN A 158 14.41 26.35 20.91
C GLN A 158 13.69 27.58 21.47
N GLN A 159 13.89 27.87 22.76
CA GLN A 159 13.45 29.14 23.33
C GLN A 159 14.26 30.29 22.70
N PRO A 160 13.63 31.47 22.49
CA PRO A 160 14.38 32.64 22.04
C PRO A 160 15.45 33.00 23.09
N VAL A 161 16.71 33.03 22.67
CA VAL A 161 17.80 33.49 23.54
C VAL A 161 17.70 35.00 23.68
N LEU A 162 17.36 35.48 24.88
CA LEU A 162 17.40 36.90 25.22
C LEU A 162 18.85 37.31 25.51
N THR A 163 19.51 37.91 24.53
CA THR A 163 20.81 38.54 24.74
C THR A 163 20.59 39.93 25.34
N ILE A 164 20.91 40.11 26.62
CA ILE A 164 20.96 41.45 27.24
C ILE A 164 22.32 42.06 26.87
N GLY A 165 22.31 43.08 26.01
CA GLY A 165 23.50 43.89 25.72
C GLY A 165 23.98 44.61 26.99
N LYS A 166 25.28 44.54 27.25
CA LYS A 166 25.96 45.25 28.34
C LYS A 166 26.17 46.72 28.01
#